data_AF-A0A949E480-F1
#
_entry.id   AF-A0A949E480-F1
#
_cell.length_a   1.000
_cell.length_b   1.000
_cell.length_c   1.000
_cell.angle_alpha   90.00
_cell.angle_beta   90.00
_cell.angle_gamma   90.00
#
_symmetry.space_group_name_H-M   'P 1'
#
loop_
_entity.id
_entity.type
_entity.pdbx_description
1 polymer ?
#
loop_
_entity_poly.entity_id
_entity_poly.type
_entity_poly.pdbx_seq_one_letter_code
_entity_poly.pdbx_strand_id
1 'polypeptide(L)'
;MIDVSTLVLLCKNALAALKWTKEHYESTRFSEEEKAILVAAADQGAIQIVLSDSLLSVFGGGILFTAPADPTYRARHLDAFAQLCDRGLITHHEGEMFCLNGKGFELARKVKAIEQDSGSQS
;
A
#
# COMPACT_ATOMS: atom_id res chain seq x y z
N MET A 1 -9.53 -22.19 -39.23
CA MET A 1 -9.32 -23.25 -38.21
C MET A 1 -8.38 -22.66 -37.18
N ILE A 2 -8.83 -22.42 -35.95
CA ILE A 2 -7.96 -21.88 -34.89
C ILE A 2 -7.05 -23.03 -34.46
N ASP A 3 -5.74 -22.88 -34.67
CA ASP A 3 -4.74 -23.84 -34.23
C ASP A 3 -4.58 -23.82 -32.70
N VAL A 4 -4.15 -24.95 -32.13
CA VAL A 4 -3.94 -25.14 -30.69
C VAL A 4 -2.96 -24.11 -30.14
N SER A 5 -1.94 -23.70 -30.90
CA SER A 5 -0.98 -22.68 -30.48
C SER A 5 -1.63 -21.32 -30.30
N THR A 6 -2.56 -20.95 -31.20
CA THR A 6 -3.34 -19.72 -31.11
C THR A 6 -4.24 -19.72 -29.88
N LEU A 7 -4.85 -20.87 -29.57
CA LEU A 7 -5.67 -21.04 -28.37
C LEU A 7 -4.83 -20.88 -27.08
N VAL A 8 -3.64 -21.50 -27.04
CA VAL A 8 -2.71 -21.38 -25.91
C VAL A 8 -2.26 -19.93 -25.70
N LEU A 9 -1.96 -19.20 -26.78
CA LEU A 9 -1.57 -17.80 -26.71
C LEU A 9 -2.70 -16.92 -26.18
N LEU A 10 -3.93 -17.14 -26.65
CA LEU A 10 -5.12 -16.44 -26.15
C LEU A 10 -5.35 -16.69 -24.66
N CYS A 11 -5.22 -17.95 -24.20
CA CYS A 11 -5.36 -18.29 -22.80
C CYS A 11 -4.28 -17.63 -21.92
N LYS A 12 -3.02 -17.59 -22.39
CA LYS A 12 -1.94 -16.90 -21.67
C LYS A 12 -2.21 -15.40 -21.52
N ASN A 13 -2.67 -14.75 -22.59
CA ASN A 13 -2.99 -13.32 -22.57
C ASN A 13 -4.21 -13.01 -21.69
N ALA A 14 -5.25 -13.85 -21.74
CA ALA A 14 -6.42 -13.71 -20.86
C ALA A 14 -6.06 -13.87 -19.38
N LEU A 15 -5.19 -14.84 -19.04
CA LEU A 15 -4.69 -15.02 -17.69
C LEU A 15 -3.82 -13.84 -17.23
N ALA A 16 -3.00 -13.28 -18.12
CA ALA A 16 -2.21 -12.08 -17.82
C ALA A 16 -3.13 -10.87 -17.56
N ALA A 17 -4.15 -10.66 -18.39
CA ALA A 17 -5.13 -9.59 -18.21
C ALA A 17 -5.93 -9.73 -16.90
N LEU A 18 -6.30 -10.97 -16.52
CA LEU A 18 -6.97 -11.25 -15.24
C LEU A 18 -6.09 -10.97 -14.02
N LYS A 19 -4.78 -11.21 -14.11
CA LYS A 19 -3.84 -10.84 -13.04
C LYS A 19 -3.76 -9.33 -12.89
N TRP A 20 -3.63 -8.61 -14.00
CA TRP A 20 -3.58 -7.16 -14.02
C TRP A 20 -4.87 -6.53 -13.46
N THR A 21 -6.05 -7.02 -13.84
CA THR A 21 -7.31 -6.49 -13.32
C THR A 21 -7.49 -6.75 -11.82
N LYS A 22 -7.05 -7.91 -11.32
CA LYS A 22 -7.08 -8.19 -9.88
C LYS A 22 -6.12 -7.29 -9.10
N GLU A 23 -4.90 -7.10 -9.61
CA GLU A 23 -3.88 -6.26 -8.98
C GLU A 23 -4.29 -4.78 -8.96
N HIS A 24 -4.85 -4.29 -10.06
CA HIS A 24 -5.38 -2.92 -10.16
C HIS A 24 -6.67 -2.72 -9.32
N TYR A 25 -7.50 -3.76 -9.19
CA TYR A 25 -8.64 -3.74 -8.29
C TYR A 25 -8.21 -3.73 -6.80
N GLU A 26 -7.15 -4.48 -6.45
CA GLU A 26 -6.62 -4.45 -5.09
C GLU A 26 -5.93 -3.11 -4.78
N SER A 27 -5.27 -2.45 -5.73
CA SER A 27 -4.69 -1.12 -5.50
C SER A 27 -5.75 -0.01 -5.40
N THR A 28 -6.84 -0.09 -6.18
CA THR A 28 -7.97 0.86 -6.08
C THR A 28 -8.84 0.64 -4.84
N ARG A 29 -8.65 -0.46 -4.11
CA ARG A 29 -9.34 -0.74 -2.84
C ARG A 29 -8.74 0.01 -1.64
N PHE A 30 -7.53 0.55 -1.78
CA PHE A 30 -6.88 1.32 -0.73
C PHE A 30 -7.09 2.82 -0.95
N SER A 31 -7.34 3.56 0.13
CA SER A 31 -7.33 5.02 0.07
C SER A 31 -5.92 5.53 -0.27
N GLU A 32 -5.81 6.77 -0.71
CA GLU A 32 -4.51 7.39 -1.02
C GLU A 32 -3.60 7.43 0.22
N GLU A 33 -4.16 7.63 1.42
CA GLU A 33 -3.43 7.61 2.68
C GLU A 33 -2.98 6.18 3.07
N GLU A 34 -3.82 5.16 2.85
CA GLU A 34 -3.42 3.76 3.04
C GLU A 34 -2.26 3.38 2.11
N LYS A 35 -2.36 3.77 0.83
CA LYS A 35 -1.28 3.57 -0.15
C LYS A 35 -0.01 4.28 0.28
N ALA A 36 -0.10 5.54 0.71
CA ALA A 36 1.07 6.32 1.12
C ALA A 36 1.84 5.63 2.27
N ILE A 37 1.13 5.13 3.29
CA ILE A 37 1.74 4.38 4.40
C ILE A 37 2.37 3.07 3.90
N LEU A 38 1.67 2.31 3.06
CA LEU A 38 2.18 1.06 2.49
C LEU A 38 3.44 1.29 1.65
N VAL A 39 3.42 2.30 0.77
CA VAL A 39 4.55 2.66 -0.09
C VAL A 39 5.76 3.08 0.75
N ALA A 40 5.56 3.91 1.76
CA ALA A 40 6.62 4.34 2.65
C ALA A 40 7.24 3.15 3.40
N ALA A 41 6.42 2.23 3.89
CA ALA A 41 6.88 1.04 4.60
C ALA A 41 7.35 -0.10 3.68
N ALA A 42 7.27 0.01 2.34
CA ALA A 42 7.47 -1.12 1.43
C ALA A 42 8.86 -1.77 1.50
N ASP A 43 9.88 -0.99 1.85
CA ASP A 43 11.28 -1.45 1.87
C ASP A 43 11.66 -2.06 3.24
N GLN A 44 11.32 -1.37 4.34
CA GLN A 44 11.73 -1.74 5.70
C GLN A 44 10.63 -2.41 6.53
N GLY A 45 9.37 -2.24 6.13
CA GLY A 45 8.19 -2.73 6.85
C GLY A 45 7.88 -2.04 8.17
N ALA A 46 8.77 -1.17 8.67
CA ALA A 46 8.63 -0.52 9.96
C ALA A 46 7.67 0.67 9.88
N ILE A 47 6.74 0.70 10.84
CA ILE A 47 5.75 1.76 11.05
C ILE A 47 5.76 2.08 12.55
N GLN A 48 5.66 3.36 12.91
CA GLN A 48 5.61 3.81 14.28
C GLN A 48 4.50 4.83 14.45
N ILE A 49 3.80 4.79 15.58
CA ILE A 49 2.97 5.92 16.01
C ILE A 49 3.85 6.80 16.87
N VAL A 50 3.96 8.08 16.54
CA VAL A 50 4.83 9.03 17.26
C VAL A 50 4.06 10.25 17.70
N LEU A 51 4.46 10.82 18.83
CA LEU A 51 3.95 12.10 19.29
C LEU A 51 4.83 13.24 18.73
N SER A 52 4.27 14.07 17.84
CA SER A 52 4.90 15.27 17.28
C SER A 52 4.05 16.48 17.64
N ASP A 53 4.64 17.54 18.19
CA ASP A 53 3.92 18.76 18.59
C ASP A 53 2.70 18.48 19.50
N SER A 54 2.84 17.52 20.43
CA SER A 54 1.77 17.05 21.33
C SER A 54 0.62 16.31 20.64
N LEU A 55 0.82 15.86 19.41
CA LEU A 55 -0.19 15.25 18.57
C LEU A 55 0.32 13.93 17.97
N LEU A 56 -0.53 12.89 17.97
CA LEU A 56 -0.18 11.59 17.39
C LEU A 56 -0.12 11.68 15.86
N SER A 57 0.89 11.03 15.28
CA SER A 57 1.14 10.94 13.84
C SER A 57 1.70 9.56 13.48
N VAL A 58 1.50 9.16 12.23
CA VAL A 58 2.08 7.93 11.67
C VAL A 58 3.46 8.25 11.10
N PHE A 59 4.45 7.42 11.42
CA PHE A 59 5.79 7.45 10.84
C PHE A 59 6.06 6.13 10.14
N GLY A 60 6.49 6.14 8.88
CA GLY A 60 6.77 4.92 8.12
C GLY A 60 7.89 5.14 7.13
N GLY A 61 8.88 4.24 7.10
CA GLY A 61 9.98 4.28 6.13
C GLY A 61 10.72 5.62 6.01
N GLY A 62 10.83 6.39 7.10
CA GLY A 62 11.47 7.70 7.10
C GLY A 62 10.54 8.90 6.85
N ILE A 63 9.25 8.66 6.58
CA ILE A 63 8.26 9.72 6.32
C ILE A 63 7.37 9.88 7.56
N LEU A 64 7.30 11.12 8.06
CA LEU A 64 6.34 11.50 9.09
C LEU A 64 5.08 12.07 8.44
N PHE A 65 3.96 11.38 8.56
CA PHE A 65 2.66 11.79 8.01
C PHE A 65 2.00 12.82 8.92
N THR A 66 2.57 14.03 8.91
CA THR A 66 2.05 15.20 9.62
C THR A 66 2.05 16.41 8.70
N ALA A 67 1.04 17.27 8.85
CA ALA A 67 0.98 18.56 8.18
C ALA A 67 0.44 19.57 9.20
N PRO A 68 1.29 20.40 9.84
CA PRO A 68 0.83 21.34 10.87
C PRO A 68 -0.26 22.32 10.37
N ALA A 69 -0.22 22.66 9.07
CA ALA A 69 -1.21 23.53 8.44
C ALA A 69 -2.53 22.83 8.08
N ASP A 70 -2.58 21.50 8.10
CA ASP A 70 -3.79 20.71 7.83
C ASP A 70 -3.94 19.55 8.84
N PRO A 71 -4.66 19.74 9.96
CA PRO A 71 -4.87 18.68 10.94
C PRO A 71 -5.68 17.51 10.36
N THR A 72 -6.43 17.71 9.28
CA THR A 72 -7.22 16.67 8.61
C THR A 72 -6.31 15.65 7.94
N TYR A 73 -5.20 16.11 7.34
CA TYR A 73 -4.20 15.23 6.72
C TYR A 73 -3.69 14.19 7.72
N ARG A 74 -3.30 14.64 8.92
CA ARG A 74 -2.83 13.76 10.01
C ARG A 74 -3.91 12.79 10.47
N ALA A 75 -5.14 13.27 10.68
CA ALA A 75 -6.26 12.43 11.10
C ALA A 75 -6.55 11.30 10.09
N ARG A 76 -6.57 11.62 8.79
CA ARG A 76 -6.78 10.63 7.72
C ARG A 76 -5.69 9.56 7.69
N HIS A 77 -4.44 9.91 7.96
CA HIS A 77 -3.36 8.92 8.01
C HIS A 77 -3.44 8.03 9.25
N LEU A 78 -3.91 8.55 10.39
CA LEU A 78 -4.21 7.71 11.56
C LEU A 78 -5.37 6.74 11.28
N ASP A 79 -6.44 7.21 10.62
CA ASP A 79 -7.56 6.37 10.21
C ASP A 79 -7.12 5.30 9.22
N ALA A 80 -6.28 5.67 8.23
CA ALA A 80 -5.70 4.73 7.27
C ALA A 80 -4.82 3.68 7.96
N PHE A 81 -3.98 4.09 8.92
CA PHE A 81 -3.20 3.15 9.73
C PHE A 81 -4.10 2.15 10.48
N ALA A 82 -5.17 2.62 11.12
CA ALA A 82 -6.13 1.75 11.80
C ALA A 82 -6.79 0.76 10.83
N GLN A 83 -7.22 1.22 9.65
CA GLN A 83 -7.78 0.36 8.61
C GLN A 83 -6.79 -0.71 8.12
N LEU A 84 -5.51 -0.36 7.96
CA LEU A 84 -4.48 -1.33 7.58
C LEU A 84 -4.23 -2.38 8.68
N CYS A 85 -4.36 -2.01 9.95
CA CYS A 85 -4.36 -2.94 11.08
C CYS A 85 -5.57 -3.88 11.02
N ASP A 86 -6.78 -3.32 10.83
CA ASP A 86 -8.03 -4.10 10.74
C ASP A 86 -8.04 -5.07 9.55
N ARG A 87 -7.41 -4.69 8.44
CA ARG A 87 -7.21 -5.56 7.26
C ARG A 87 -6.17 -6.66 7.49
N GLY A 88 -5.49 -6.66 8.63
CA GLY A 88 -4.46 -7.62 8.98
C GLY A 88 -3.22 -7.50 8.09
N LEU A 89 -2.85 -6.28 7.71
CA LEU A 89 -1.63 -6.00 6.92
C LEU A 89 -0.48 -5.50 7.79
N ILE A 90 -0.84 -4.83 8.89
CA ILE A 90 0.07 -4.35 9.91
C ILE A 90 -0.12 -5.20 11.17
N THR A 91 0.97 -5.50 11.86
CA THR A 91 0.97 -6.22 13.13
C THR A 91 1.72 -5.40 14.17
N HIS A 92 1.15 -5.33 15.38
CA HIS A 92 1.82 -4.72 16.53
C HIS A 92 3.04 -5.56 16.92
N HIS A 93 4.18 -4.90 17.16
CA HIS A 93 5.41 -5.57 17.56
C HIS A 93 5.73 -5.30 19.03
N GLU A 94 6.03 -4.05 19.38
CA GLU A 94 6.34 -3.63 20.76
C GLU A 94 6.11 -2.13 20.92
N GLY A 95 5.55 -1.70 22.05
CA GLY A 95 5.34 -0.28 22.33
C GLY A 95 4.52 0.40 21.23
N GLU A 96 5.07 1.47 20.65
CA GLU A 96 4.46 2.19 19.52
C GLU A 96 4.96 1.69 18.14
N MET A 97 5.70 0.59 18.11
CA MET A 97 6.26 -0.01 16.90
C MET A 97 5.33 -1.07 16.31
N PHE A 98 5.16 -0.97 15.00
CA PHE A 98 4.36 -1.83 14.16
C PHE A 98 5.16 -2.26 12.95
N CYS A 99 4.79 -3.41 12.39
CA CYS A 99 5.45 -3.93 11.19
C CYS A 99 4.42 -4.43 10.17
N LEU A 100 4.76 -4.29 8.89
CA LEU A 100 4.10 -5.07 7.85
C LEU A 100 4.33 -6.57 8.12
N ASN A 101 3.26 -7.35 8.04
CA ASN A 101 3.39 -8.80 7.97
C ASN A 101 3.66 -9.24 6.52
N GLY A 102 3.80 -10.55 6.27
CA GLY A 102 4.10 -11.07 4.92
C GLY A 102 3.14 -10.57 3.84
N LYS A 103 1.82 -10.57 4.12
CA LYS A 103 0.80 -10.04 3.20
C LYS A 103 0.92 -8.53 3.03
N GLY A 104 1.22 -7.81 4.11
CA GLY A 104 1.48 -6.37 4.08
C GLY A 104 2.65 -6.01 3.15
N PHE A 105 3.77 -6.74 3.24
CA PHE A 105 4.93 -6.55 2.36
C PHE A 105 4.62 -6.82 0.89
N GLU A 106 3.93 -7.93 0.60
CA GLU A 106 3.53 -8.26 -0.77
C GLU A 106 2.70 -7.15 -1.40
N LEU A 107 1.71 -6.63 -0.65
CA LEU A 107 0.85 -5.54 -1.13
C LEU A 107 1.60 -4.22 -1.22
N ALA A 108 2.40 -3.86 -0.22
CA ALA A 108 3.18 -2.62 -0.22
C ALA A 108 4.09 -2.49 -1.45
N ARG A 109 4.78 -3.58 -1.82
CA ARG A 109 5.64 -3.62 -3.02
C ARG A 109 4.83 -3.51 -4.31
N LYS A 110 3.67 -4.16 -4.38
CA LYS A 110 2.77 -4.05 -5.54
C LYS A 110 2.24 -2.63 -5.72
N VAL A 111 1.75 -2.02 -4.65
CA VAL A 111 1.26 -0.63 -4.69
C VAL A 111 2.38 0.31 -5.12
N LYS A 112 3.58 0.18 -4.53
CA LYS A 112 4.75 0.97 -4.92
C LYS A 112 5.09 0.86 -6.40
N ALA A 113 5.05 -0.35 -6.97
CA ALA A 113 5.30 -0.55 -8.40
C ALA A 113 4.24 0.12 -9.29
N ILE A 114 2.94 0.00 -8.94
CA ILE A 114 1.84 0.61 -9.70
C ILE A 114 1.94 2.15 -9.70
N GLU A 115 2.27 2.75 -8.56
CA GLU A 115 2.42 4.20 -8.44
C GLU A 115 3.64 4.72 -9.25
N GLN A 116 4.72 3.93 -9.34
CA GLN A 116 5.89 4.27 -10.15
C GLN A 116 5.62 4.21 -11.66
N ASP A 117 4.84 3.22 -12.10
CA ASP A 117 4.46 3.07 -13.51
C ASP A 117 3.48 4.18 -13.95
N SER A 118 2.59 4.61 -13.06
CA SER A 118 1.62 5.69 -13.31
C SER A 118 2.27 7.07 -13.43
N GLY A 119 3.39 7.30 -12.73
CA GLY A 119 4.18 8.53 -12.82
C GLY A 119 5.05 8.65 -14.07
N SER A 120 5.23 7.56 -14.86
CA SER A 120 6.06 7.54 -16.06
C SER A 120 5.30 7.88 -17.36
N GLN A 121 4.03 8.29 -17.26
CA GLN A 121 3.20 8.73 -18.40
C GLN A 121 2.83 10.23 -18.35
N SER A 122 3.46 11.03 -17.47
CA SER A 122 3.23 12.48 -17.35
C SER A 122 4.41 13.30 -17.82
#